data_AF-A0A1F9U8M9-F1
#
_entry.id   AF-A0A1F9U8M9-F1
#
_cell.length_a   1.000
_cell.length_b   1.000
_cell.length_c   1.000
_cell.angle_alpha   90.00
_cell.angle_beta   90.00
_cell.angle_gamma   90.00
#
_symmetry.space_group_name_H-M   'P 1'
#
loop_
_entity.id
_entity.type
_entity.pdbx_description
1 polymer ?
#
loop_
_entity_poly.entity_id
_entity_poly.type
_entity_poly.pdbx_seq_one_letter_code
_entity_poly.pdbx_strand_id
1 'polypeptide(L)'
;MIKKAHALIAVVMALALTVSFYATDHYMAAQLLHGKVFWMPSLGWDRAIPFQPSWVWVYLLYFPACFLPVTFIEVLKNGNIFRRVAAGFILQFAFALAFFWLLPSQVHRPELQHAGISSQVLRWFYEIDPGYNVFPSLHVANVAYVACVAERLERRALSLGVWVLCLLIAASTLFIKQHYFIDLPAGILVGVLSHHAAFSKRMDFLDSRKTRAPAFIEASARKPLPAQAPAQ
;
A
#
# COMPACT_ATOMS: atom_id res chain seq x y z
N MET A 1 21.27 -10.30 -14.09
CA MET A 1 21.52 -9.81 -12.70
C MET A 1 20.43 -8.89 -12.11
N ILE A 2 19.38 -8.51 -12.85
CA ILE A 2 18.36 -7.52 -12.42
C ILE A 2 17.41 -7.99 -11.29
N LYS A 3 17.25 -9.31 -11.06
CA LYS A 3 16.29 -9.86 -10.08
C LYS A 3 16.57 -9.52 -8.62
N LYS A 4 17.85 -9.51 -8.18
CA LYS A 4 18.21 -9.31 -6.77
C LYS A 4 17.99 -7.87 -6.30
N ALA A 5 18.25 -6.89 -7.17
CA ALA A 5 18.10 -5.48 -6.85
C ALA A 5 16.62 -5.10 -6.62
N HIS A 6 15.71 -5.52 -7.50
CA HIS A 6 14.28 -5.25 -7.33
C HIS A 6 13.68 -5.87 -6.07
N ALA A 7 14.06 -7.11 -5.73
CA ALA A 7 13.63 -7.75 -4.50
C ALA A 7 14.14 -7.00 -3.26
N LEU A 8 15.42 -6.60 -3.25
CA LEU A 8 15.98 -5.80 -2.15
C LEU A 8 15.27 -4.45 -2.02
N ILE A 9 15.03 -3.75 -3.13
CA ILE A 9 14.29 -2.47 -3.12
C ILE A 9 12.88 -2.66 -2.57
N ALA A 10 12.18 -3.74 -2.95
CA ALA A 10 10.84 -4.04 -2.43
C ALA A 10 10.85 -4.26 -0.91
N VAL A 11 11.85 -4.97 -0.38
CA VAL A 11 12.01 -5.17 1.07
C VAL A 11 12.33 -3.85 1.79
N VAL A 12 13.27 -3.06 1.28
CA VAL A 12 13.62 -1.76 1.86
C VAL A 12 12.42 -0.82 1.85
N MET A 13 11.66 -0.82 0.76
CA MET A 13 10.42 -0.04 0.65
C MET A 13 9.38 -0.52 1.66
N ALA A 14 9.13 -1.83 1.76
CA ALA A 14 8.18 -2.37 2.74
C ALA A 14 8.57 -1.98 4.16
N LEU A 15 9.86 -2.07 4.52
CA LEU A 15 10.38 -1.62 5.81
C LEU A 15 10.16 -0.12 6.03
N ALA A 16 10.49 0.73 5.05
CA ALA A 16 10.31 2.17 5.16
C ALA A 16 8.84 2.57 5.34
N LEU A 17 7.93 1.95 4.59
CA LEU A 17 6.48 2.15 4.75
C LEU A 17 6.01 1.69 6.13
N THR A 18 6.48 0.52 6.59
CA THR A 18 6.13 -0.04 7.91
C THR A 18 6.61 0.86 9.05
N VAL A 19 7.86 1.35 8.99
CA VAL A 19 8.39 2.30 9.97
C VAL A 19 7.58 3.60 9.98
N SER A 20 7.19 4.09 8.80
CA SER A 20 6.36 5.30 8.68
C SER A 20 4.95 5.11 9.26
N PHE A 21 4.37 3.90 9.10
CA PHE A 21 3.10 3.52 9.72
C PHE A 21 3.20 3.59 11.25
N TYR A 22 4.18 2.88 11.84
CA TYR A 22 4.35 2.85 13.29
C TYR A 22 4.72 4.22 13.87
N ALA A 23 5.53 5.01 13.17
CA ALA A 23 5.80 6.39 13.58
C ALA A 23 4.51 7.22 13.65
N THR A 24 3.58 7.00 12.72
CA THR A 24 2.27 7.64 12.75
C THR A 24 1.42 7.14 13.92
N ASP A 25 1.39 5.83 14.20
CA ASP A 25 0.68 5.30 15.37
C ASP A 25 1.20 5.89 16.69
N HIS A 26 2.52 5.98 16.87
CA HIS A 26 3.12 6.61 18.05
C HIS A 26 2.76 8.09 18.17
N TYR A 27 2.79 8.82 17.05
CA TYR A 27 2.37 10.21 17.04
C TYR A 27 0.88 10.36 17.38
N MET A 28 0.01 9.53 16.81
CA MET A 28 -1.42 9.53 17.11
C MET A 28 -1.69 9.16 18.58
N ALA A 29 -0.98 8.18 19.14
CA ALA A 29 -1.08 7.83 20.55
C ALA A 29 -0.78 9.06 21.45
N ALA A 30 0.28 9.81 21.13
CA ALA A 30 0.60 11.04 21.85
C ALA A 30 -0.50 12.12 21.72
N GLN A 31 -1.07 12.28 20.53
CA GLN A 31 -2.18 13.21 20.31
C GLN A 31 -3.43 12.83 21.12
N LEU A 32 -3.73 11.53 21.26
CA LEU A 32 -4.84 11.05 22.07
C LEU A 32 -4.62 11.36 23.56
N LEU A 33 -3.40 11.17 24.07
CA LEU A 33 -3.02 11.55 25.44
C LEU A 33 -3.15 13.06 25.70
N HIS A 34 -2.97 13.90 24.67
CA HIS A 34 -3.21 15.34 24.73
C HIS A 34 -4.68 15.73 24.52
N GLY A 35 -5.61 14.77 24.51
CA GLY A 35 -7.05 15.01 24.45
C GLY A 35 -7.62 15.22 23.04
N LYS A 36 -6.86 14.92 21.97
CA LYS A 36 -7.40 14.96 20.60
C LYS A 36 -8.47 13.88 20.44
N VAL A 37 -9.65 14.26 19.97
CA VAL A 37 -10.75 13.33 19.68
C VAL A 37 -10.58 12.76 18.28
N PHE A 38 -10.67 11.44 18.16
CA PHE A 38 -10.55 10.75 16.87
C PHE A 38 -11.93 10.40 16.31
N TRP A 39 -12.03 10.44 14.99
CA TRP A 39 -13.25 10.14 14.27
C TRP A 39 -13.60 8.65 14.36
N MET A 40 -14.87 8.33 14.60
CA MET A 40 -15.36 6.95 14.75
C MET A 40 -16.61 6.75 13.89
N PRO A 41 -16.47 6.41 12.59
CA PRO A 41 -17.60 6.30 11.68
C PRO A 41 -18.39 4.99 11.81
N SER A 42 -18.78 4.63 13.04
CA SER A 42 -19.55 3.42 13.29
C SER A 42 -20.97 3.55 12.72
N LEU A 43 -21.32 2.66 11.80
CA LEU A 43 -22.66 2.49 11.27
C LEU A 43 -23.41 1.36 11.99
N GLY A 44 -24.72 1.24 11.74
CA GLY A 44 -25.53 0.14 12.29
C GLY A 44 -25.00 -1.24 11.91
N TRP A 45 -24.44 -1.36 10.71
CA TRP A 45 -23.82 -2.58 10.19
C TRP A 45 -22.61 -3.02 11.01
N ASP A 46 -21.77 -2.08 11.45
CA ASP A 46 -20.59 -2.38 12.26
C ASP A 46 -20.94 -3.00 13.62
N ARG A 47 -22.10 -2.61 14.16
CA ARG A 47 -22.64 -3.18 15.42
C ARG A 47 -23.28 -4.55 15.21
N ALA A 48 -23.87 -4.80 14.04
CA ALA A 48 -24.51 -6.07 13.72
C ALA A 48 -23.50 -7.20 13.46
N ILE A 49 -22.29 -6.87 12.98
CA ILE A 49 -21.24 -7.87 12.73
C ILE A 49 -20.68 -8.36 14.08
N PRO A 50 -20.76 -9.67 14.40
CA PRO A 50 -20.25 -10.18 15.67
C PRO A 50 -18.71 -10.15 15.68
N PHE A 51 -18.14 -9.93 16.86
CA PHE A 51 -16.70 -10.09 17.05
C PHE A 51 -16.31 -11.58 17.02
N GLN A 52 -15.38 -11.96 16.14
CA GLN A 52 -14.93 -13.34 15.98
C GLN A 52 -13.39 -13.41 15.82
N PRO A 53 -12.64 -13.71 16.88
CA PRO A 53 -11.17 -13.74 16.85
C PRO A 53 -10.55 -14.70 15.82
N SER A 54 -11.25 -15.79 15.46
CA SER A 54 -10.77 -16.79 14.49
C SER A 54 -10.48 -16.20 13.10
N TRP A 55 -11.11 -15.08 12.74
CA TRP A 55 -10.86 -14.38 11.48
C TRP A 55 -9.47 -13.76 11.38
N VAL A 56 -8.71 -13.70 12.49
CA VAL A 56 -7.30 -13.26 12.47
C VAL A 56 -6.46 -14.05 11.47
N TRP A 57 -6.78 -15.34 11.24
CA TRP A 57 -6.05 -16.16 10.28
C TRP A 57 -6.27 -15.73 8.83
N VAL A 58 -7.49 -15.30 8.50
CA VAL A 58 -7.81 -14.73 7.18
C VAL A 58 -7.19 -13.35 7.05
N TYR A 59 -7.25 -12.54 8.10
CA TYR A 59 -6.61 -11.23 8.17
C TYR A 59 -5.11 -11.33 7.90
N LEU A 60 -4.43 -12.32 8.47
CA LEU A 60 -3.01 -12.58 8.27
C LEU A 60 -2.59 -12.84 6.83
N LEU A 61 -3.52 -13.28 5.96
CA LEU A 61 -3.23 -13.47 4.53
C LEU A 61 -2.94 -12.15 3.80
N TYR A 62 -3.23 -11.00 4.43
CA TYR A 62 -2.82 -9.68 3.96
C TYR A 62 -1.31 -9.57 3.72
N PHE A 63 -0.50 -10.04 4.66
CA PHE A 63 0.96 -9.91 4.59
C PHE A 63 1.54 -10.59 3.35
N PRO A 64 1.31 -11.89 3.08
CA PRO A 64 1.79 -12.51 1.85
C PRO A 64 1.14 -11.91 0.59
N ALA A 65 -0.13 -11.47 0.65
CA ALA A 65 -0.79 -10.85 -0.50
C ALA A 65 -0.07 -9.57 -0.98
N CYS A 66 0.47 -8.75 -0.06
CA CYS A 66 1.24 -7.55 -0.40
C CYS A 66 2.52 -7.85 -1.19
N PHE A 67 3.15 -9.01 -0.95
CA PHE A 67 4.38 -9.41 -1.64
C PHE A 67 4.11 -10.20 -2.93
N LEU A 68 2.87 -10.55 -3.24
CA LEU A 68 2.54 -11.32 -4.44
C LEU A 68 3.13 -10.72 -5.74
N PRO A 69 3.16 -9.38 -5.96
CA PRO A 69 3.77 -8.82 -7.16
C PRO A 69 5.26 -9.14 -7.35
N VAL A 70 6.03 -9.40 -6.27
CA VAL A 70 7.44 -9.77 -6.41
C VAL A 70 7.63 -11.18 -6.99
N THR A 71 6.57 -11.98 -7.04
CA THR A 71 6.58 -13.30 -7.69
C THR A 71 6.33 -13.21 -9.20
N PHE A 72 5.86 -12.06 -9.70
CA PHE A 72 5.56 -11.87 -11.12
C PHE A 72 6.85 -11.61 -11.90
N ILE A 73 7.13 -12.43 -12.91
CA ILE A 73 8.39 -12.38 -13.63
C ILE A 73 8.55 -11.10 -14.45
N GLU A 74 7.43 -10.55 -14.91
CA GLU A 74 7.32 -9.27 -15.63
C GLU A 74 7.75 -8.11 -14.73
N VAL A 75 7.31 -8.12 -13.47
CA VAL A 75 7.68 -7.12 -12.46
C VAL A 75 9.17 -7.19 -12.18
N LEU A 76 9.73 -8.39 -11.99
CA LEU A 76 11.16 -8.54 -11.68
C LEU A 76 12.10 -8.26 -12.85
N LYS A 77 11.67 -8.52 -14.10
CA LYS A 77 12.51 -8.34 -15.29
C LYS A 77 12.38 -6.96 -15.93
N ASN A 78 11.27 -6.26 -15.76
CA ASN A 78 11.03 -4.96 -16.38
C ASN A 78 11.07 -3.84 -15.33
N GLY A 79 12.15 -3.06 -15.33
CA GLY A 79 12.35 -1.96 -14.39
C GLY A 79 11.27 -0.87 -14.46
N ASN A 80 10.65 -0.64 -15.62
CA ASN A 80 9.52 0.29 -15.71
C ASN A 80 8.29 -0.26 -15.00
N ILE A 81 7.93 -1.54 -15.23
CA ILE A 81 6.82 -2.18 -14.53
C ILE A 81 7.08 -2.20 -13.03
N PHE A 82 8.30 -2.57 -12.59
CA PHE A 82 8.69 -2.53 -11.19
C PHE A 82 8.47 -1.15 -10.56
N ARG A 83 8.98 -0.09 -11.20
CA ARG A 83 8.82 1.29 -10.69
C ARG A 83 7.36 1.71 -10.60
N ARG A 84 6.51 1.29 -11.55
CA ARG A 84 5.07 1.57 -11.49
C ARG A 84 4.38 0.82 -10.37
N VAL A 85 4.70 -0.47 -10.21
CA VAL A 85 4.19 -1.26 -9.10
C VAL A 85 4.56 -0.63 -7.75
N ALA A 86 5.83 -0.26 -7.58
CA ALA A 86 6.31 0.42 -6.39
C ALA A 86 5.65 1.80 -6.19
N ALA A 87 5.53 2.60 -7.26
CA ALA A 87 4.88 3.91 -7.19
C ALA A 87 3.42 3.81 -6.74
N GLY A 88 2.65 2.81 -7.21
CA GLY A 88 1.27 2.64 -6.75
C GLY A 88 1.15 2.25 -5.28
N PHE A 89 2.08 1.45 -4.73
CA PHE A 89 2.17 1.22 -3.28
C PHE A 89 2.49 2.51 -2.51
N ILE A 90 3.43 3.31 -3.00
CA ILE A 90 3.79 4.60 -2.38
C ILE A 90 2.60 5.57 -2.42
N LEU A 91 1.87 5.64 -3.54
CA LEU A 91 0.73 6.54 -3.72
C LEU A 91 -0.41 6.26 -2.74
N GLN A 92 -0.84 5.00 -2.62
CA GLN A 92 -1.90 4.64 -1.66
C GLN A 92 -1.46 4.86 -0.22
N PHE A 93 -0.19 4.59 0.09
CA PHE A 93 0.36 4.79 1.42
C PHE A 93 0.45 6.27 1.80
N ALA A 94 0.95 7.11 0.90
CA ALA A 94 0.99 8.56 1.08
C ALA A 94 -0.42 9.16 1.24
N PHE A 95 -1.38 8.67 0.45
CA PHE A 95 -2.78 9.07 0.57
C PHE A 95 -3.36 8.68 1.94
N ALA A 96 -3.15 7.43 2.39
CA ALA A 96 -3.62 6.98 3.68
C ALA A 96 -2.98 7.75 4.84
N LEU A 97 -1.66 7.99 4.81
CA LEU A 97 -0.98 8.80 5.83
C LEU A 97 -1.56 10.21 5.93
N ALA A 98 -1.89 10.84 4.79
CA ALA A 98 -2.53 12.15 4.80
C ALA A 98 -3.87 12.11 5.56
N PHE A 99 -4.68 11.07 5.35
CA PHE A 99 -5.93 10.88 6.10
C PHE A 99 -5.68 10.60 7.58
N PHE A 100 -4.72 9.73 7.91
CA PHE A 100 -4.39 9.43 9.31
C PHE A 100 -3.99 10.67 10.09
N TRP A 101 -3.31 11.63 9.45
CA TRP A 101 -2.88 12.87 10.10
C TRP A 101 -3.99 13.94 10.14
N LEU A 102 -4.70 14.13 9.01
CA LEU A 102 -5.69 15.19 8.85
C LEU A 102 -7.05 14.85 9.46
N LEU A 103 -7.44 13.57 9.40
CA LEU A 103 -8.70 13.02 9.90
C LEU A 103 -8.41 11.74 10.68
N PRO A 104 -7.74 11.83 11.84
CA PRO A 104 -7.40 10.66 12.63
C PRO A 104 -8.67 9.93 13.06
N SER A 105 -8.65 8.60 12.98
CA SER A 105 -9.79 7.76 13.29
C SER A 105 -9.40 6.62 14.23
N GLN A 106 -10.34 6.18 15.05
CA GLN A 106 -10.09 5.07 15.96
C GLN A 106 -11.18 4.01 15.89
N VAL A 107 -10.77 2.76 16.06
CA VAL A 107 -11.69 1.64 16.15
C VAL A 107 -11.88 1.23 17.61
N HIS A 108 -13.14 0.95 17.99
CA HIS A 108 -13.42 0.38 19.31
C HIS A 108 -13.34 -1.14 19.22
N ARG A 109 -12.42 -1.73 20.00
CA ARG A 109 -12.23 -3.17 20.08
C ARG A 109 -12.82 -3.70 21.38
N PRO A 110 -13.57 -4.82 21.33
CA PRO A 110 -14.06 -5.46 22.55
C PRO A 110 -12.91 -6.06 23.34
N GLU A 111 -13.09 -6.20 24.65
CA GLU A 111 -12.13 -6.89 25.50
C GLU A 111 -12.00 -8.36 25.09
N LEU A 112 -10.75 -8.82 24.96
CA LEU A 112 -10.43 -10.21 24.62
C LEU A 112 -10.57 -11.11 25.85
N GLN A 113 -11.81 -11.52 26.15
CA GLN A 113 -12.14 -12.35 27.32
C GLN A 113 -11.80 -13.84 27.16
N HIS A 114 -11.60 -14.33 25.93
CA HIS A 114 -11.46 -15.78 25.65
C HIS A 114 -10.00 -16.23 25.56
N ALA A 115 -9.65 -17.31 26.25
CA ALA A 115 -8.39 -18.03 26.08
C ALA A 115 -8.42 -18.91 24.83
N GLY A 116 -7.55 -18.63 23.86
CA GLY A 116 -7.40 -19.42 22.64
C GLY A 116 -6.32 -18.83 21.74
N ILE A 117 -5.73 -19.66 20.86
CA ILE A 117 -4.59 -19.22 20.01
C ILE A 117 -4.97 -18.00 19.17
N SER A 118 -6.17 -17.98 18.57
CA SER A 118 -6.65 -16.83 17.80
C SER A 118 -6.73 -15.56 18.64
N SER A 119 -7.24 -15.62 19.87
CA SER A 119 -7.29 -14.46 20.77
C SER A 119 -5.90 -13.99 21.19
N GLN A 120 -4.94 -14.90 21.38
CA GLN A 120 -3.56 -14.55 21.72
C GLN A 120 -2.86 -13.85 20.55
N VAL A 121 -2.98 -14.39 19.34
CA VAL A 121 -2.45 -13.76 18.12
C VAL A 121 -3.09 -12.40 17.91
N LEU A 122 -4.41 -12.30 18.06
CA LEU A 122 -5.12 -11.03 17.92
C LEU A 122 -4.72 -10.01 19.00
N ARG A 123 -4.49 -10.45 20.24
CA ARG A 123 -3.97 -9.59 21.32
C ARG A 123 -2.61 -9.02 20.97
N TRP A 124 -1.69 -9.86 20.51
CA TRP A 124 -0.39 -9.42 20.03
C TRP A 124 -0.52 -8.41 18.88
N PHE A 125 -1.44 -8.64 17.94
CA PHE A 125 -1.72 -7.67 16.88
C PHE A 125 -2.25 -6.33 17.41
N TYR A 126 -3.14 -6.35 18.40
CA TYR A 126 -3.67 -5.13 18.99
C TYR A 126 -2.64 -4.35 19.81
N GLU A 127 -1.61 -5.01 20.32
CA GLU A 127 -0.48 -4.36 21.01
C GLU A 127 0.43 -3.61 20.03
N ILE A 128 0.67 -4.17 18.85
CA ILE A 128 1.52 -3.52 17.83
C ILE A 128 0.74 -2.48 17.01
N ASP A 129 -0.54 -2.74 16.72
CA ASP A 129 -1.43 -1.84 16.02
C ASP A 129 -2.56 -1.43 16.98
N PRO A 130 -2.46 -0.26 17.64
CA PRO A 130 -3.45 0.19 18.61
C PRO A 130 -4.77 0.66 17.98
N GLY A 131 -4.86 0.73 16.64
CA GLY A 131 -6.10 1.06 15.95
C GLY A 131 -6.37 2.55 15.81
N TYR A 132 -5.32 3.35 15.56
CA TYR A 132 -5.40 4.82 15.32
C TYR A 132 -5.29 5.22 13.83
N ASN A 133 -4.80 4.31 12.99
CA ASN A 133 -4.59 4.52 11.55
C ASN A 133 -5.63 3.74 10.74
N VAL A 134 -6.91 4.06 10.96
CA VAL A 134 -8.02 3.18 10.54
C VAL A 134 -8.56 3.53 9.14
N PHE A 135 -8.84 4.80 8.86
CA PHE A 135 -9.45 5.19 7.58
C PHE A 135 -8.46 5.91 6.66
N PRO A 136 -8.36 5.55 5.36
CA PRO A 136 -8.97 4.39 4.68
C PRO A 136 -8.22 3.08 4.96
N SER A 137 -8.85 1.93 4.70
CA SER A 137 -8.20 0.63 4.96
C SER A 137 -7.06 0.34 3.98
N LEU A 138 -5.82 0.42 4.47
CA LEU A 138 -4.63 -0.02 3.71
C LEU A 138 -4.64 -1.53 3.42
N HIS A 139 -5.22 -2.33 4.31
CA HIS A 139 -5.40 -3.77 4.11
C HIS A 139 -6.15 -4.07 2.81
N VAL A 140 -7.27 -3.37 2.63
CA VAL A 140 -8.11 -3.51 1.44
C VAL A 140 -7.47 -2.85 0.23
N ALA A 141 -6.92 -1.64 0.39
CA ALA A 141 -6.28 -0.91 -0.70
C ALA A 141 -5.13 -1.68 -1.34
N ASN A 142 -4.23 -2.23 -0.52
CA ASN A 142 -3.06 -2.96 -1.02
C ASN A 142 -3.48 -4.21 -1.81
N VAL A 143 -4.45 -4.98 -1.31
CA VAL A 143 -4.87 -6.24 -1.97
C VAL A 143 -5.70 -5.97 -3.22
N ALA A 144 -6.57 -4.95 -3.20
CA ALA A 144 -7.28 -4.47 -4.39
C ALA A 144 -6.30 -3.98 -5.48
N TYR A 145 -5.27 -3.25 -5.07
CA TYR A 145 -4.19 -2.82 -5.95
C TYR A 145 -3.45 -4.01 -6.58
N VAL A 146 -3.09 -5.03 -5.78
CA VAL A 146 -2.44 -6.25 -6.28
C VAL A 146 -3.34 -6.99 -7.27
N ALA A 147 -4.66 -7.04 -7.05
CA ALA A 147 -5.60 -7.63 -7.98
C ALA A 147 -5.61 -6.90 -9.33
N CYS A 148 -5.58 -5.56 -9.31
CA CYS A 148 -5.48 -4.73 -10.51
C CYS A 148 -4.15 -4.95 -11.26
N VAL A 149 -3.03 -5.03 -10.52
CA VAL A 149 -1.71 -5.33 -11.11
C VAL A 149 -1.71 -6.71 -11.78
N ALA A 150 -2.28 -7.73 -11.13
CA ALA A 150 -2.41 -9.06 -11.72
C ALA A 150 -3.25 -9.04 -13.01
N GLU A 151 -4.36 -8.30 -13.03
CA GLU A 151 -5.20 -8.14 -14.21
C GLU A 151 -4.44 -7.47 -15.36
N ARG A 152 -3.70 -6.40 -15.06
CA ARG A 152 -2.92 -5.66 -16.04
C ARG A 152 -1.79 -6.47 -16.65
N LEU A 153 -1.25 -7.44 -15.91
CA LEU A 153 -0.27 -8.41 -16.41
C LEU A 153 -0.94 -9.63 -17.07
N GLU A 154 -2.19 -9.50 -17.47
CA GLU A 154 -2.99 -10.53 -18.16
C GLU A 154 -3.21 -11.82 -17.33
N ARG A 155 -2.99 -11.76 -16.01
CA ARG A 155 -3.18 -12.88 -15.08
C ARG A 155 -4.61 -12.92 -14.55
N ARG A 156 -5.60 -12.97 -15.45
CA ARG A 156 -7.04 -12.80 -15.11
C ARG A 156 -7.54 -13.75 -14.02
N ALA A 157 -7.20 -15.03 -14.08
CA ALA A 157 -7.60 -16.00 -13.06
C ALA A 157 -6.98 -15.68 -11.68
N LEU A 158 -5.72 -15.26 -11.66
CA LEU A 158 -5.09 -14.82 -10.41
C LEU A 158 -5.74 -13.53 -9.90
N SER A 159 -5.99 -12.56 -10.76
CA SER A 159 -6.66 -11.31 -10.39
C SER A 159 -8.00 -11.58 -9.71
N LEU A 160 -8.83 -12.45 -10.30
CA LEU A 160 -10.10 -12.87 -9.69
C LEU A 160 -9.87 -13.50 -8.30
N GLY A 161 -8.89 -14.41 -8.17
CA GLY A 161 -8.54 -15.00 -6.87
C GLY A 161 -8.08 -13.96 -5.84
N VAL A 162 -7.32 -12.94 -6.25
CA VAL A 162 -6.87 -11.86 -5.38
C VAL A 162 -8.03 -10.92 -5.02
N TRP A 163 -9.00 -10.68 -5.91
CA TRP A 163 -10.21 -9.95 -5.58
C TRP A 163 -11.07 -10.69 -4.55
N VAL A 164 -11.22 -12.01 -4.69
CA VAL A 164 -11.88 -12.84 -3.67
C VAL A 164 -11.12 -12.75 -2.33
N LEU A 165 -9.79 -12.85 -2.36
CA LEU A 165 -8.96 -12.68 -1.17
C LEU A 165 -9.10 -11.28 -0.55
N CYS A 166 -9.19 -10.23 -1.37
CA CYS A 166 -9.42 -8.86 -0.93
C CYS A 166 -10.73 -8.75 -0.14
N LEU A 167 -11.82 -9.35 -0.65
CA LEU A 167 -13.11 -9.38 0.04
C LEU A 167 -13.07 -10.20 1.33
N LEU A 168 -12.33 -11.32 1.35
CA LEU A 168 -12.14 -12.11 2.56
C LEU A 168 -11.35 -11.36 3.64
N ILE A 169 -10.29 -10.66 3.25
CA ILE A 169 -9.49 -9.80 4.15
C ILE A 169 -10.36 -8.63 4.62
N ALA A 170 -11.11 -7.99 3.74
CA ALA A 170 -12.07 -6.93 4.08
C ALA A 170 -13.07 -7.42 5.14
N ALA A 171 -13.71 -8.57 4.90
CA ALA A 171 -14.60 -9.18 5.89
C ALA A 171 -13.90 -9.47 7.21
N SER A 172 -12.68 -10.05 7.17
CA SER A 172 -11.93 -10.36 8.39
C SER A 172 -11.67 -9.14 9.25
N THR A 173 -11.41 -7.97 8.62
CA THR A 173 -11.17 -6.73 9.36
C THR A 173 -12.39 -6.27 10.15
N LEU A 174 -13.60 -6.56 9.66
CA LEU A 174 -14.85 -6.25 10.37
C LEU A 174 -15.09 -7.22 11.53
N PHE A 175 -14.86 -8.52 11.31
CA PHE A 175 -15.03 -9.56 12.34
C PHE A 175 -14.05 -9.41 13.50
N ILE A 176 -12.83 -8.95 13.23
CA ILE A 176 -11.84 -8.65 14.28
C ILE A 176 -11.86 -7.18 14.72
N LYS A 177 -12.86 -6.38 14.34
CA LYS A 177 -13.00 -4.96 14.76
C LYS A 177 -11.72 -4.15 14.54
N GLN A 178 -11.09 -4.33 13.37
CA GLN A 178 -9.94 -3.56 12.91
C GLN A 178 -10.38 -2.35 12.09
N HIS A 179 -11.48 -2.46 11.35
CA HIS A 179 -12.02 -1.41 10.49
C HIS A 179 -13.53 -1.29 10.65
N TYR A 180 -14.05 -0.12 10.31
CA TYR A 180 -15.47 0.11 10.06
C TYR A 180 -15.80 -0.18 8.59
N PHE A 181 -17.07 -0.46 8.31
CA PHE A 181 -17.55 -0.80 6.98
C PHE A 181 -17.20 0.26 5.93
N ILE A 182 -17.20 1.55 6.28
CA ILE A 182 -16.85 2.65 5.37
C ILE A 182 -15.39 2.60 4.89
N ASP A 183 -14.50 2.00 5.68
CA ASP A 183 -13.07 1.93 5.36
C ASP A 183 -12.80 1.00 4.17
N LEU A 184 -13.69 0.02 3.94
CA LEU A 184 -13.57 -1.02 2.91
C LEU A 184 -13.74 -0.45 1.50
N PRO A 185 -14.87 0.18 1.12
CA PRO A 185 -15.03 0.77 -0.20
C PRO A 185 -14.02 1.90 -0.43
N ALA A 186 -13.67 2.66 0.61
CA ALA A 186 -12.60 3.65 0.54
C ALA A 186 -11.24 3.00 0.21
N GLY A 187 -10.91 1.89 0.86
CA GLY A 187 -9.71 1.10 0.55
C GLY A 187 -9.69 0.59 -0.89
N ILE A 188 -10.78 -0.03 -1.36
CA ILE A 188 -10.90 -0.50 -2.76
C ILE A 188 -10.67 0.67 -3.73
N LEU A 189 -11.33 1.81 -3.50
CA LEU A 189 -11.20 2.99 -4.34
C LEU A 189 -9.75 3.49 -4.37
N VAL A 190 -9.10 3.60 -3.22
CA VAL A 190 -7.69 4.03 -3.13
C VAL A 190 -6.76 3.08 -3.89
N GLY A 191 -6.94 1.76 -3.75
CA GLY A 191 -6.14 0.77 -4.46
C GLY A 191 -6.30 0.86 -5.98
N VAL A 192 -7.55 0.93 -6.45
CA VAL A 192 -7.89 1.06 -7.88
C VAL A 192 -7.35 2.37 -8.46
N LEU A 193 -7.57 3.51 -7.79
CA LEU A 193 -7.09 4.81 -8.26
C LEU A 193 -5.56 4.88 -8.26
N SER A 194 -4.90 4.28 -7.28
CA SER A 194 -3.43 4.21 -7.23
C SER A 194 -2.87 3.38 -8.38
N HIS A 195 -3.54 2.29 -8.76
CA HIS A 195 -3.21 1.55 -9.98
C HIS A 195 -3.40 2.41 -11.23
N HIS A 196 -4.55 3.07 -11.41
CA HIS A 196 -4.76 3.94 -12.56
C HIS A 196 -3.72 5.07 -12.66
N ALA A 197 -3.38 5.70 -11.54
CA ALA A 197 -2.40 6.77 -11.49
C ALA A 197 -0.99 6.26 -11.86
N ALA A 198 -0.55 5.15 -11.24
CA ALA A 198 0.77 4.56 -11.46
C ALA A 198 0.97 4.04 -12.90
N PHE A 199 -0.11 3.62 -13.56
CA PHE A 199 -0.09 3.11 -14.93
C PHE A 199 -0.68 4.07 -15.98
N SER A 200 -0.82 5.35 -15.63
CA SER A 200 -1.34 6.40 -16.53
C SER A 200 -0.34 6.79 -17.62
N LYS A 201 -0.85 7.33 -18.74
CA LYS A 201 -0.02 7.89 -19.83
C LYS A 201 0.89 9.05 -19.36
N ARG A 202 0.51 9.73 -18.29
CA ARG A 202 1.31 10.81 -17.69
C ARG A 202 2.61 10.27 -17.10
N MET A 203 2.57 9.10 -16.48
CA MET A 203 3.76 8.39 -16.01
C MET A 203 4.64 7.94 -17.17
N ASP A 204 4.06 7.53 -18.31
CA ASP A 204 4.83 7.24 -19.54
C ASP A 204 5.62 8.47 -20.01
N PHE A 205 4.97 9.64 -19.99
CA PHE A 205 5.60 10.89 -20.39
C PHE A 205 6.78 11.29 -19.49
N LEU A 206 6.61 11.18 -18.16
CA LEU A 206 7.69 11.52 -17.20
C LEU A 206 8.90 10.59 -17.34
N ASP A 207 8.68 9.28 -17.55
CA ASP A 207 9.76 8.34 -17.81
C ASP A 207 10.48 8.64 -19.13
N SER A 208 9.74 9.04 -20.18
CA SER A 208 10.33 9.42 -21.47
C SER A 208 11.17 10.70 -21.43
N ARG A 209 10.88 11.64 -20.52
CA ARG A 209 11.72 12.82 -20.30
C ARG A 209 13.02 12.48 -19.57
N LYS A 210 12.97 11.59 -18.58
CA LYS A 210 14.17 11.15 -17.85
C LYS A 210 15.18 10.42 -18.74
N THR A 211 14.72 9.69 -19.76
CA THR A 211 15.61 9.05 -20.73
C THR A 211 16.13 10.02 -21.79
N ARG A 212 15.40 11.09 -22.11
CA ARG A 212 15.81 12.11 -23.09
C ARG A 212 16.70 13.21 -22.51
N ALA A 213 16.54 13.58 -21.24
CA ALA A 213 17.33 14.64 -20.61
C ALA A 213 18.86 14.38 -20.59
N PRO A 214 19.36 13.15 -20.35
CA PRO A 214 20.79 12.85 -20.44
C PRO A 214 21.33 13.01 -21.86
N ALA A 215 20.58 12.57 -22.87
CA ALA A 215 20.98 12.63 -24.27
C ALA A 215 21.08 14.07 -24.81
N PHE A 216 20.22 14.97 -24.34
CA PHE A 216 20.27 16.38 -24.73
C PHE A 216 21.47 17.13 -24.13
N ILE A 217 21.85 16.80 -22.89
CA ILE A 217 23.03 17.39 -22.23
C ILE A 217 24.32 16.90 -22.90
N GLU A 218 24.42 15.61 -23.25
CA GLU A 218 25.58 15.08 -24.00
C GLU A 218 25.67 15.64 -25.42
N ALA A 219 24.54 15.85 -26.11
CA ALA A 219 24.54 16.46 -27.44
C ALA A 219 24.94 17.94 -27.40
N SER A 220 24.50 18.68 -26.38
CA SER A 220 24.88 20.09 -26.18
C SER A 220 26.36 20.28 -25.79
N ALA A 221 26.99 19.26 -25.21
CA ALA A 221 28.40 19.31 -24.83
C ALA A 221 29.36 19.07 -26.03
N ARG A 222 28.86 18.53 -27.15
CA ARG A 222 29.63 18.37 -28.40
C ARG A 222 29.49 19.62 -29.28
N LYS A 223 30.04 20.76 -28.85
CA LYS A 223 30.32 21.85 -29.79
C LYS A 223 31.53 21.44 -30.65
N PRO A 224 31.48 21.49 -31.99
CA PRO A 224 32.67 21.28 -32.80
C PRO A 224 33.72 22.33 -32.44
N LEU A 225 34.99 21.92 -32.21
CA LEU A 225 36.08 22.88 -32.13
C LEU A 225 36.10 23.68 -33.44
N PRO A 226 36.27 25.02 -33.40
CA PRO A 226 36.43 25.81 -34.60
C PRO A 226 37.63 25.28 -35.40
N ALA A 227 37.39 25.02 -36.69
CA ALA A 227 38.42 24.56 -37.61
C ALA A 227 39.61 25.54 -37.55
N GLN A 228 40.79 25.02 -37.22
CA GLN A 228 42.02 25.80 -37.28
C GLN A 228 42.25 26.19 -38.73
N ALA A 229 42.27 27.50 -38.99
CA ALA A 229 42.58 28.04 -40.31
C ALA A 229 44.02 27.65 -40.71
N PRO A 230 44.26 27.31 -41.98
CA PRO A 230 45.60 26.93 -42.43
C PRO A 230 46.55 28.13 -42.31
N ALA A 231 47.70 27.89 -41.68
CA ALA A 231 48.78 28.86 -41.60
C ALA A 231 49.32 29.15 -43.01
N GLN A 232 49.43 30.44 -43.33
CA GLN A 232 50.14 30.97 -44.51
C GLN A 232 51.63 31.11 -44.20
#